data_AF-A0A951XCQ4-F1
#
_entry.id   AF-A0A951XCQ4-F1
#
_cell.length_a   1.000
_cell.length_b   1.000
_cell.length_c   1.000
_cell.angle_alpha   90.00
_cell.angle_beta   90.00
_cell.angle_gamma   90.00
#
_symmetry.space_group_name_H-M   'P 1'
#
loop_
_entity.id
_entity.type
_entity.pdbx_description
1 polymer ?
#
loop_
_entity_poly.entity_id
_entity_poly.type
_entity_poly.pdbx_seq_one_letter_code
_entity_poly.pdbx_strand_id
1 'polypeptide(L)'
;GIALCGYAGRLKEKDYQSQQIQKGNYRFTIGITLCILAGILSALYGFSLFRGQPIADVAEKYGAGDLQGNVIYIFSNSGAFVSTALYCIYLHYKNKTWHEYTTSVSVNGQRSGWLRINYGLAVLTGILWYTQFFFYGLGHNRLGIYKFTSWAIHMIMLVLISAVVGLILKEWKGASRKTSRTLVLALLVLVAAVLIITYGNYLGEN
;
A
#
# COMPACT_ATOMS: atom_id res chain seq x y z
N GLY A 1 3.92 -6.60 -15.27
CA GLY A 1 2.92 -5.61 -14.83
C GLY A 1 3.53 -4.51 -13.99
N ILE A 2 3.96 -4.82 -12.76
CA ILE A 2 4.41 -3.83 -11.75
C ILE A 2 5.56 -2.94 -12.25
N ALA A 3 6.62 -3.52 -12.84
CA ALA A 3 7.74 -2.74 -13.38
C ALA A 3 7.31 -1.76 -14.49
N LEU A 4 6.36 -2.15 -15.35
CA LEU A 4 5.81 -1.29 -16.39
C LEU A 4 4.94 -0.16 -15.81
N CYS A 5 4.18 -0.43 -14.73
CA CYS A 5 3.43 0.60 -14.01
C CYS A 5 4.39 1.63 -13.37
N GLY A 6 5.46 1.17 -12.75
CA GLY A 6 6.51 2.04 -12.20
C GLY A 6 7.20 2.86 -13.29
N TYR A 7 7.47 2.26 -14.45
CA TYR A 7 8.04 2.97 -15.60
C TYR A 7 7.06 4.01 -16.18
N ALA A 8 5.76 3.69 -16.27
CA ALA A 8 4.73 4.65 -16.67
C ALA A 8 4.63 5.83 -15.70
N GLY A 9 4.68 5.57 -14.38
CA GLY A 9 4.74 6.62 -13.36
C GLY A 9 5.96 7.52 -13.51
N ARG A 10 7.12 6.96 -13.88
CA ARG A 10 8.31 7.77 -14.18
C ARG A 10 8.14 8.63 -15.44
N LEU A 11 7.54 8.09 -16.50
CA LEU A 11 7.28 8.86 -17.72
C LEU A 11 6.32 10.02 -17.43
N LYS A 12 5.31 9.78 -16.59
CA LYS A 12 4.42 10.82 -16.07
C LYS A 12 5.22 11.92 -15.36
N GLU A 13 6.06 11.56 -14.40
CA GLU A 13 6.94 12.51 -13.68
C GLU A 13 7.78 13.36 -14.65
N LYS A 14 8.39 12.74 -15.67
CA LYS A 14 9.19 13.46 -16.69
C LYS A 14 8.34 14.41 -17.53
N ASP A 15 7.16 13.98 -17.96
CA ASP A 15 6.23 14.82 -18.71
C ASP A 15 5.81 16.04 -17.88
N TYR A 16 5.51 15.86 -16.58
CA TYR A 16 5.15 16.97 -15.68
C TYR A 16 6.35 17.87 -15.33
N GLN A 17 7.54 17.32 -15.11
CA GLN A 17 8.76 18.12 -14.88
C GLN A 17 9.17 18.95 -16.11
N SER A 18 8.82 18.51 -17.32
CA SER A 18 9.01 19.32 -18.52
C SER A 18 8.00 20.48 -18.64
N GLN A 19 6.89 20.42 -17.90
CA GLN A 19 5.81 21.42 -17.89
C GLN A 19 5.86 22.36 -16.67
N GLN A 20 6.49 21.97 -15.56
CA GLN A 20 6.63 22.75 -14.32
C GLN A 20 8.12 23.09 -14.06
N ILE A 21 8.42 24.38 -13.82
CA ILE A 21 9.79 24.92 -13.64
C ILE A 21 10.47 24.45 -12.32
N GLN A 22 9.78 23.72 -11.44
CA GLN A 22 10.38 23.23 -10.19
C GLN A 22 11.14 21.90 -10.40
N LYS A 23 12.45 22.02 -10.60
CA LYS A 23 13.40 20.90 -10.47
C LYS A 23 13.52 20.50 -8.99
N GLY A 24 12.69 19.60 -8.52
CA GLY A 24 12.93 18.91 -7.26
C GLY A 24 14.22 18.08 -7.35
N ASN A 25 15.06 18.14 -6.31
CA ASN A 25 16.28 17.32 -6.17
C ASN A 25 15.94 15.84 -5.91
N TYR A 26 15.16 15.22 -6.78
CA TYR A 26 14.80 13.81 -6.66
C TYR A 26 15.94 12.92 -7.15
N ARG A 27 16.59 12.23 -6.19
CA ARG A 27 17.66 11.28 -6.51
C ARG A 27 17.04 9.94 -6.88
N PHE A 28 16.92 9.70 -8.19
CA PHE A 28 16.37 8.46 -8.77
C PHE A 28 16.92 7.17 -8.12
N THR A 29 18.22 7.15 -7.80
CA THR A 29 18.87 6.01 -7.13
C THR A 29 18.24 5.71 -5.76
N ILE A 30 17.93 6.74 -4.97
CA ILE A 30 17.28 6.57 -3.65
C ILE A 30 15.89 5.98 -3.83
N GLY A 31 15.12 6.46 -4.82
CA GLY A 31 13.78 5.96 -5.13
C GLY A 31 13.75 4.48 -5.52
N ILE A 32 14.66 4.05 -6.41
CA ILE A 32 14.76 2.62 -6.79
C ILE A 32 15.19 1.76 -5.61
N THR A 33 16.19 2.19 -4.83
CA THR A 33 16.65 1.43 -3.67
C THR A 33 15.52 1.24 -2.65
N LEU A 34 14.75 2.30 -2.36
CA LEU A 34 13.59 2.21 -1.47
C LEU A 34 12.50 1.29 -2.04
N CYS A 35 12.25 1.32 -3.36
CA CYS A 35 11.27 0.44 -4.00
C CYS A 35 11.64 -1.04 -3.88
N ILE A 36 12.91 -1.39 -4.09
CA ILE A 36 13.40 -2.77 -3.96
C ILE A 36 13.30 -3.22 -2.49
N LEU A 37 13.75 -2.38 -1.55
CA LEU A 37 13.65 -2.67 -0.12
C LEU A 37 12.19 -2.86 0.31
N ALA A 38 11.28 -1.98 -0.12
CA ALA A 38 9.86 -2.10 0.17
C ALA A 38 9.26 -3.40 -0.36
N GLY A 39 9.66 -3.86 -1.55
CA GLY A 39 9.23 -5.15 -2.10
C GLY A 39 9.67 -6.33 -1.24
N ILE A 40 10.93 -6.35 -0.80
CA ILE A 40 11.48 -7.40 0.08
C ILE A 40 10.76 -7.38 1.43
N LEU A 41 10.62 -6.20 2.05
CA LEU A 41 9.95 -6.04 3.34
C LEU A 41 8.46 -6.45 3.27
N SER A 42 7.78 -6.17 2.16
CA SER A 42 6.40 -6.61 1.94
C SER A 42 6.26 -8.14 1.90
N ALA A 43 7.22 -8.83 1.27
CA ALA A 43 7.25 -10.30 1.29
C ALA A 43 7.48 -10.85 2.70
N LEU A 44 8.34 -10.21 3.50
CA LEU A 44 8.55 -10.56 4.91
C LEU A 44 7.27 -10.42 5.74
N TYR A 45 6.47 -9.38 5.48
CA TYR A 45 5.18 -9.24 6.16
C TYR A 45 4.24 -10.41 5.82
N GLY A 46 4.16 -10.84 4.56
CA GLY A 46 3.42 -12.04 4.16
C GLY A 46 3.90 -13.30 4.89
N PHE A 47 5.22 -13.51 5.02
CA PHE A 47 5.78 -14.61 5.80
C PHE A 47 5.44 -14.52 7.29
N SER A 48 5.36 -13.31 7.86
CA SER A 48 4.94 -13.12 9.25
C SER A 48 3.52 -13.64 9.48
N LEU A 49 2.61 -13.39 8.54
CA LEU A 49 1.23 -13.87 8.62
C LEU A 49 1.17 -15.40 8.53
N PHE A 50 1.94 -15.97 7.61
CA PHE A 50 2.02 -17.43 7.45
C PHE A 50 2.58 -18.12 8.70
N ARG A 51 3.64 -17.57 9.30
CA ARG A 51 4.22 -18.08 10.55
C ARG A 51 3.33 -17.81 11.77
N GLY A 52 2.39 -16.89 11.68
CA GLY A 52 1.41 -16.59 12.71
C GLY A 52 0.29 -17.62 12.86
N GLN A 53 0.20 -18.63 11.98
CA GLN A 53 -0.89 -19.61 12.03
C GLN A 53 -1.10 -20.31 13.38
N PRO A 54 -0.06 -20.69 14.15
CA PRO A 54 -0.27 -21.27 15.48
C PRO A 54 -1.06 -20.36 16.43
N ILE A 55 -1.00 -19.05 16.23
CA ILE A 55 -1.77 -18.06 17.01
C ILE A 55 -3.24 -18.06 16.57
N ALA A 56 -3.49 -18.17 15.27
CA ALA A 56 -4.84 -18.31 14.72
C ALA A 56 -5.50 -19.63 15.16
N ASP A 57 -4.77 -20.75 15.13
CA ASP A 57 -5.28 -22.06 15.58
C ASP A 57 -5.73 -22.03 17.05
N VAL A 58 -5.01 -21.29 17.89
CA VAL A 58 -5.42 -21.09 19.29
C VAL A 58 -6.68 -20.24 19.36
N ALA A 59 -6.76 -19.15 18.59
CA ALA A 59 -7.95 -18.31 18.55
C ALA A 59 -9.19 -19.06 18.06
N GLU A 60 -9.05 -19.96 17.09
CA GLU A 60 -10.12 -20.83 16.60
C GLU A 60 -10.65 -21.74 17.72
N LYS A 61 -9.77 -22.34 18.54
CA LYS A 61 -10.16 -23.15 19.70
C LYS A 61 -10.99 -22.39 20.73
N TYR A 62 -10.81 -21.08 20.82
CA TYR A 62 -11.60 -20.19 21.69
C TYR A 62 -12.82 -19.57 20.98
N GLY A 63 -13.18 -20.06 19.78
CA GLY A 63 -14.41 -19.67 19.08
C GLY A 63 -14.27 -18.47 18.13
N ALA A 64 -13.05 -18.11 17.70
CA ALA A 64 -12.85 -16.99 16.77
C ALA A 64 -13.38 -17.25 15.35
N GLY A 65 -13.60 -18.52 14.95
CA GLY A 65 -14.10 -18.90 13.64
C GLY A 65 -13.33 -18.25 12.48
N ASP A 66 -14.06 -17.66 11.53
CA ASP A 66 -13.50 -16.96 10.36
C ASP A 66 -12.64 -15.73 10.70
N LEU A 67 -12.64 -15.27 11.96
CA LEU A 67 -11.87 -14.10 12.40
C LEU A 67 -10.51 -14.46 13.00
N GLN A 68 -10.14 -15.74 13.04
CA GLN A 68 -8.88 -16.22 13.62
C GLN A 68 -7.63 -15.49 13.10
N GLY A 69 -7.62 -15.10 11.82
CA GLY A 69 -6.49 -14.39 11.20
C GLY A 69 -6.27 -12.99 11.74
N ASN A 70 -7.29 -12.36 12.34
CA ASN A 70 -7.19 -11.00 12.86
C ASN A 70 -6.25 -10.90 14.07
N VAL A 71 -6.11 -11.98 14.84
CA VAL A 71 -5.21 -12.03 16.00
C VAL A 71 -3.75 -11.94 15.56
N ILE A 72 -3.41 -12.52 14.40
CA ILE A 72 -2.06 -12.45 13.83
C ILE A 72 -1.67 -10.99 13.53
N TYR A 73 -2.63 -10.19 13.03
CA TYR A 73 -2.38 -8.78 12.72
C TYR A 73 -1.96 -7.96 13.94
N ILE A 74 -2.42 -8.29 15.15
CA ILE A 74 -2.01 -7.59 16.36
C ILE A 74 -0.49 -7.71 16.54
N PHE A 75 0.07 -8.91 16.39
CA PHE A 75 1.49 -9.15 16.55
C PHE A 75 2.31 -8.58 15.38
N SER A 76 1.91 -8.86 14.14
CA SER A 76 2.61 -8.39 12.96
C SER A 76 2.59 -6.86 12.85
N ASN A 77 1.45 -6.20 13.11
CA ASN A 77 1.35 -4.74 13.03
C ASN A 77 2.00 -4.04 14.22
N SER A 78 2.03 -4.66 15.40
CA SER A 78 2.75 -4.08 16.54
C SER A 78 4.25 -3.98 16.28
N GLY A 79 4.85 -5.00 15.65
CA GLY A 79 6.27 -4.93 15.26
C GLY A 79 6.55 -3.82 14.24
N ALA A 80 5.67 -3.69 13.23
CA ALA A 80 5.75 -2.61 12.25
C ALA A 80 5.54 -1.23 12.89
N PHE A 81 4.62 -1.13 13.86
CA PHE A 81 4.35 0.10 14.60
C PHE A 81 5.56 0.50 15.45
N VAL A 82 6.14 -0.40 16.23
CA VAL A 82 7.29 -0.09 17.10
C VAL A 82 8.48 0.40 16.26
N SER A 83 8.82 -0.30 15.18
CA SER A 83 9.93 0.10 14.32
C SER A 83 9.71 1.47 13.67
N THR A 84 8.50 1.74 13.17
CA THR A 84 8.15 3.02 12.57
C THR A 84 8.10 4.14 13.63
N ALA A 85 7.49 3.88 14.79
CA ALA A 85 7.36 4.84 15.87
C ALA A 85 8.72 5.27 16.42
N LEU A 86 9.63 4.32 16.67
CA LEU A 86 11.00 4.62 17.12
C LEU A 86 11.74 5.51 16.11
N TYR A 87 11.61 5.21 14.82
CA TYR A 87 12.23 6.02 13.77
C TYR A 87 11.62 7.43 13.68
N CYS A 88 10.30 7.54 13.73
CA CYS A 88 9.59 8.83 13.73
C CYS A 88 9.94 9.67 14.96
N ILE A 89 10.00 9.07 16.14
CA ILE A 89 10.40 9.74 17.38
C ILE A 89 11.83 10.25 17.27
N TYR A 90 12.76 9.42 16.80
CA TYR A 90 14.15 9.82 16.54
C TYR A 90 14.22 11.02 15.56
N LEU A 91 13.44 10.99 14.48
CA LEU A 91 13.41 12.06 13.49
C LEU A 91 12.82 13.35 14.06
N HIS A 92 11.79 13.27 14.89
CA HIS A 92 11.22 14.43 15.58
C HIS A 92 12.21 15.08 16.55
N TYR A 93 13.00 14.28 17.27
CA TYR A 93 14.09 14.81 18.11
C TYR A 93 15.18 15.48 17.28
N LYS A 94 15.61 14.83 16.18
CA LYS A 94 16.68 15.35 15.31
C LYS A 94 16.28 16.66 14.62
N ASN A 95 15.06 16.74 14.10
CA ASN A 95 14.58 17.88 13.33
C ASN A 95 13.86 18.93 14.20
N LYS A 96 13.67 18.68 15.50
CA LYS A 96 12.98 19.58 16.46
C LYS A 96 11.56 19.97 16.04
N THR A 97 10.84 19.07 15.38
CA THR A 97 9.50 19.34 14.80
C THR A 97 8.35 19.04 15.76
N TRP A 98 8.61 18.80 17.04
CA TRP A 98 7.55 18.53 18.04
C TRP A 98 6.52 19.65 18.17
N HIS A 99 6.93 20.90 17.91
CA HIS A 99 6.02 22.04 17.97
C HIS A 99 4.93 21.97 16.89
N GLU A 100 5.17 21.32 15.76
CA GLU A 100 4.23 21.25 14.63
C GLU A 100 2.92 20.52 14.96
N TYR A 101 2.90 19.68 16.00
CA TYR A 101 1.68 19.02 16.49
C TYR A 101 0.78 19.92 17.34
N THR A 102 1.27 21.08 17.77
CA THR A 102 0.54 22.02 18.63
C THR A 102 0.39 23.39 17.97
N THR A 103 1.24 23.73 17.02
CA THR A 103 1.13 24.97 16.24
C THR A 103 -0.04 24.88 15.28
N SER A 104 -1.01 25.77 15.45
CA SER A 104 -2.01 26.02 14.42
C SER A 104 -1.33 26.49 13.14
N VAL A 105 -1.50 25.75 12.04
CA VAL A 105 -1.00 26.16 10.72
C VAL A 105 -1.66 27.50 10.36
N SER A 106 -0.85 28.55 10.26
CA SER A 106 -1.29 29.87 9.80
C SER A 106 -1.23 29.88 8.28
N VAL A 107 -2.40 29.91 7.63
CA VAL A 107 -2.52 30.11 6.19
C VAL A 107 -3.03 31.54 6.01
N ASN A 108 -2.27 32.40 5.35
CA ASN A 108 -2.60 33.82 5.14
C ASN A 108 -2.95 34.60 6.42
N GLY A 109 -2.24 34.36 7.52
CA GLY A 109 -2.41 35.13 8.76
C GLY A 109 -3.65 34.78 9.60
N GLN A 110 -4.48 33.81 9.17
CA GLN A 110 -5.59 33.29 9.96
C GLN A 110 -5.22 31.94 10.61
N ARG A 111 -5.53 31.80 11.90
CA ARG A 111 -5.42 30.52 12.61
C ARG A 111 -6.39 29.52 11.97
N SER A 112 -5.87 28.57 11.21
CA SER A 112 -6.72 27.55 10.62
C SER A 112 -6.87 26.32 11.53
N GLY A 113 -8.10 25.84 11.65
CA GLY A 113 -8.46 24.57 12.31
C GLY A 113 -8.08 23.31 11.52
N TRP A 114 -7.32 23.42 10.43
CA TRP A 114 -6.89 22.28 9.58
C TRP A 114 -6.21 21.16 10.38
N LEU A 115 -5.59 21.43 11.52
CA LEU A 115 -4.94 20.40 12.34
C LEU A 115 -5.91 19.31 12.81
N ARG A 116 -7.13 19.67 13.22
CA ARG A 116 -8.17 18.70 13.62
C ARG A 116 -8.62 17.84 12.45
N ILE A 117 -8.72 18.45 11.27
CA ILE A 117 -9.08 17.75 10.03
C ILE A 117 -7.95 16.78 9.65
N ASN A 118 -6.69 17.20 9.75
CA ASN A 118 -5.54 16.34 9.47
C ASN A 118 -5.49 15.12 10.39
N TYR A 119 -5.75 15.29 11.69
CA TYR A 119 -5.89 14.16 12.62
C TYR A 119 -7.07 13.26 12.23
N GLY A 120 -8.22 13.84 11.88
CA GLY A 120 -9.38 13.08 11.40
C GLY A 120 -9.06 12.26 10.14
N LEU A 121 -8.36 12.86 9.18
CA LEU A 121 -7.92 12.19 7.94
C LEU A 121 -6.89 11.09 8.21
N ALA A 122 -5.98 11.30 9.17
CA ALA A 122 -4.99 10.30 9.57
C ALA A 122 -5.67 9.08 10.22
N VAL A 123 -6.62 9.30 11.13
CA VAL A 123 -7.43 8.23 11.75
C VAL A 123 -8.24 7.50 10.69
N LEU A 124 -8.92 8.22 9.80
CA LEU A 124 -9.67 7.64 8.70
C LEU A 124 -8.79 6.77 7.79
N THR A 125 -7.60 7.24 7.44
CA THR A 125 -6.64 6.49 6.63
C THR A 125 -6.23 5.19 7.35
N GLY A 126 -5.98 5.24 8.65
CA GLY A 126 -5.68 4.05 9.46
C GLY A 126 -6.84 3.05 9.51
N ILE A 127 -8.07 3.53 9.67
CA ILE A 127 -9.27 2.70 9.63
C ILE A 127 -9.40 2.01 8.27
N LEU A 128 -9.33 2.77 7.17
CA LEU A 128 -9.43 2.23 5.81
C LEU A 128 -8.35 1.20 5.51
N TRP A 129 -7.12 1.46 5.96
CA TRP A 129 -6.01 0.53 5.82
C TRP A 129 -6.24 -0.77 6.60
N TYR A 130 -6.76 -0.70 7.83
CA TYR A 130 -7.09 -1.90 8.59
C TYR A 130 -8.30 -2.65 7.99
N THR A 131 -9.34 -1.93 7.57
CA THR A 131 -10.52 -2.51 6.90
C THR A 131 -10.11 -3.33 5.67
N GLN A 132 -9.12 -2.89 4.91
CA GLN A 132 -8.54 -3.69 3.82
C GLN A 132 -8.03 -5.06 4.32
N PHE A 133 -7.27 -5.10 5.42
CA PHE A 133 -6.75 -6.36 5.97
C PHE A 133 -7.84 -7.24 6.57
N PHE A 134 -8.87 -6.64 7.16
CA PHE A 134 -10.04 -7.36 7.65
C PHE A 134 -10.74 -8.14 6.52
N PHE A 135 -11.03 -7.48 5.40
CA PHE A 135 -11.63 -8.15 4.24
C PHE A 135 -10.69 -9.17 3.59
N TYR A 136 -9.38 -8.87 3.56
CA TYR A 136 -8.38 -9.84 3.11
C TYR A 136 -8.39 -11.11 3.98
N GLY A 137 -8.46 -10.99 5.30
CA GLY A 137 -8.51 -12.14 6.22
C GLY A 137 -9.74 -13.02 5.98
N LEU A 138 -10.91 -12.42 5.79
CA LEU A 138 -12.14 -13.14 5.45
C LEU A 138 -12.03 -13.86 4.10
N GLY A 139 -11.47 -13.19 3.07
CA GLY A 139 -11.25 -13.81 1.75
C GLY A 139 -10.21 -14.94 1.80
N HIS A 140 -9.13 -14.74 2.56
CA HIS A 140 -8.07 -15.72 2.78
C HIS A 140 -8.63 -17.01 3.41
N ASN A 141 -9.47 -16.89 4.45
CA ASN A 141 -10.03 -18.05 5.13
C ASN A 141 -10.93 -18.90 4.23
N ARG A 142 -11.65 -18.27 3.29
CA ARG A 142 -12.52 -18.94 2.32
C ARG A 142 -11.79 -19.63 1.17
N LEU A 143 -10.52 -19.31 0.93
CA LEU A 143 -9.73 -19.85 -0.20
C LEU A 143 -9.18 -21.26 0.02
N GLY A 144 -9.38 -21.87 1.20
CA GLY A 144 -9.01 -23.27 1.46
C GLY A 144 -7.54 -23.58 1.14
N ILE A 145 -7.32 -24.50 0.19
CA ILE A 145 -5.98 -24.96 -0.23
C ILE A 145 -5.20 -23.87 -0.98
N TYR A 146 -5.89 -22.88 -1.57
CA TYR A 146 -5.28 -21.77 -2.33
C TYR A 146 -4.95 -20.55 -1.46
N LYS A 147 -4.97 -20.69 -0.13
CA LYS A 147 -4.52 -19.65 0.81
C LYS A 147 -3.14 -19.08 0.47
N PHE A 148 -2.24 -19.88 -0.11
CA PHE A 148 -0.92 -19.40 -0.51
C PHE A 148 -0.95 -18.33 -1.62
N THR A 149 -1.84 -18.46 -2.62
CA THR A 149 -1.93 -17.49 -3.73
C THR A 149 -2.69 -16.23 -3.37
N SER A 150 -3.46 -16.24 -2.26
CA SER A 150 -4.25 -15.09 -1.79
C SER A 150 -3.42 -13.81 -1.58
N TRP A 151 -2.20 -13.91 -1.04
CA TRP A 151 -1.33 -12.74 -0.79
C TRP A 151 -0.91 -12.08 -2.11
N ALA A 152 -0.54 -12.89 -3.10
CA ALA A 152 -0.16 -12.39 -4.42
C ALA A 152 -1.35 -11.74 -5.14
N ILE A 153 -2.53 -12.38 -5.09
CA ILE A 153 -3.76 -11.83 -5.67
C ILE A 153 -4.11 -10.49 -5.00
N HIS A 154 -4.02 -10.40 -3.67
CA HIS A 154 -4.27 -9.17 -2.93
C HIS A 154 -3.37 -8.02 -3.38
N MET A 155 -2.05 -8.26 -3.47
CA MET A 155 -1.09 -7.25 -3.94
C MET A 155 -1.39 -6.77 -5.37
N ILE A 156 -1.74 -7.69 -6.29
CA ILE A 156 -2.03 -7.32 -7.68
C ILE A 156 -3.33 -6.52 -7.78
N MET A 157 -4.38 -6.94 -7.07
CA MET A 157 -5.67 -6.24 -7.04
C MET A 157 -5.52 -4.82 -6.48
N LEU A 158 -4.71 -4.64 -5.44
CA LEU A 158 -4.44 -3.33 -4.85
C LEU A 158 -3.78 -2.40 -5.87
N VAL A 159 -2.76 -2.88 -6.60
CA VAL A 159 -2.09 -2.11 -7.67
C VAL A 159 -3.07 -1.76 -8.79
N LEU A 160 -3.92 -2.71 -9.20
CA LEU A 160 -4.89 -2.50 -10.27
C LEU A 160 -5.94 -1.46 -9.89
N ILE A 161 -6.58 -1.59 -8.73
CA ILE A 161 -7.60 -0.65 -8.25
C ILE A 161 -6.99 0.74 -8.07
N SER A 162 -5.79 0.83 -7.49
CA SER A 162 -5.06 2.10 -7.34
C SER A 162 -4.82 2.79 -8.70
N ALA A 163 -4.38 2.03 -9.70
CA ALA A 163 -4.19 2.58 -11.05
C ALA A 163 -5.50 3.04 -11.71
N VAL A 164 -6.60 2.29 -11.52
CA VAL A 164 -7.93 2.66 -12.01
C VAL A 164 -8.44 3.93 -11.34
N VAL A 165 -8.33 4.03 -10.01
CA VAL A 165 -8.71 5.24 -9.26
C VAL A 165 -7.86 6.44 -9.71
N GLY A 166 -6.56 6.27 -9.91
CA GLY A 166 -5.69 7.32 -10.44
C GLY A 166 -6.10 7.79 -11.84
N LEU A 167 -6.64 6.91 -12.68
CA LEU A 167 -7.24 7.27 -13.98
C LEU A 167 -8.55 8.05 -13.80
N ILE A 168 -9.43 7.61 -12.89
CA ILE A 168 -10.72 8.27 -12.60
C ILE A 168 -10.52 9.68 -12.04
N LEU A 169 -9.55 9.86 -11.13
CA LEU A 169 -9.16 11.16 -10.57
C LEU A 169 -8.48 12.08 -11.59
N LYS A 170 -8.38 11.65 -12.86
CA LYS A 170 -7.79 12.39 -13.98
C LYS A 170 -6.35 12.81 -13.71
N GLU A 171 -5.62 12.07 -12.88
CA GLU A 171 -4.23 12.40 -12.56
C GLU A 171 -3.28 12.29 -13.76
N TRP A 172 -3.75 11.66 -14.85
CA TRP A 172 -3.01 11.47 -16.09
C TRP A 172 -3.39 12.50 -17.16
N LYS A 173 -4.25 13.46 -16.84
CA LYS A 173 -4.67 14.53 -17.74
C LYS A 173 -3.49 15.48 -17.98
N GLY A 174 -2.93 15.43 -19.19
CA GLY A 174 -1.73 16.20 -19.59
C GLY A 174 -0.48 15.33 -19.81
N ALA A 175 -0.54 14.03 -19.49
CA ALA A 175 0.54 13.09 -19.79
C ALA A 175 0.66 12.84 -21.30
N SER A 176 1.88 12.57 -21.78
CA SER A 176 2.12 12.31 -23.20
C SER A 176 1.41 11.04 -23.68
N ARG A 177 1.17 10.96 -25.00
CA ARG A 177 0.55 9.79 -25.64
C ARG A 177 1.37 8.51 -25.42
N LYS A 178 2.69 8.64 -25.25
CA LYS A 178 3.60 7.53 -24.93
C LYS A 178 3.37 7.05 -23.50
N THR A 179 3.35 7.95 -22.52
CA THR A 179 3.08 7.66 -21.10
C THR A 179 1.75 6.94 -20.90
N SER A 180 0.69 7.44 -21.56
CA SER A 180 -0.65 6.83 -21.48
C SER A 180 -0.69 5.43 -22.07
N ARG A 181 -0.01 5.18 -23.21
CA ARG A 181 0.08 3.84 -23.82
C ARG A 181 0.84 2.86 -22.93
N THR A 182 1.95 3.29 -22.33
CA THR A 182 2.73 2.47 -21.40
C THR A 182 1.90 2.05 -20.18
N LEU A 183 1.09 2.97 -19.63
CA LEU A 183 0.18 2.67 -18.52
C LEU A 183 -0.87 1.62 -18.91
N VAL A 184 -1.54 1.80 -20.06
CA VAL A 184 -2.54 0.85 -20.55
C VAL A 184 -1.93 -0.53 -20.76
N LEU A 185 -0.75 -0.61 -21.39
CA LEU A 185 -0.02 -1.87 -21.56
C LEU A 185 0.31 -2.52 -20.22
N ALA A 186 0.76 -1.73 -19.24
CA ALA A 186 1.08 -2.22 -17.91
C ALA A 186 -0.15 -2.82 -17.20
N LEU A 187 -1.32 -2.18 -17.34
CA LEU A 187 -2.59 -2.64 -16.80
C LEU A 187 -3.08 -3.91 -17.48
N LEU A 188 -2.99 -4.00 -18.82
CA LEU A 188 -3.34 -5.21 -19.55
C LEU A 188 -2.49 -6.40 -19.11
N VAL A 189 -1.19 -6.21 -18.91
CA VAL A 189 -0.29 -7.26 -18.40
C VAL A 189 -0.66 -7.66 -16.97
N LEU A 190 -1.07 -6.72 -16.11
CA LEU A 190 -1.54 -7.06 -14.76
C LEU A 190 -2.83 -7.87 -14.79
N VAL A 191 -3.82 -7.47 -15.59
CA VAL A 191 -5.07 -8.20 -15.77
C VAL A 191 -4.80 -9.62 -16.27
N ALA A 192 -3.97 -9.77 -17.30
CA ALA A 192 -3.58 -11.08 -17.81
C ALA A 192 -2.90 -11.94 -16.74
N ALA A 193 -2.02 -11.37 -15.92
CA ALA A 193 -1.36 -12.08 -14.83
C ALA A 193 -2.37 -12.58 -13.77
N VAL A 194 -3.34 -11.76 -13.38
CA VAL A 194 -4.42 -12.19 -12.46
C VAL A 194 -5.21 -13.34 -13.06
N LEU A 195 -5.67 -13.20 -14.31
CA LEU A 195 -6.46 -14.23 -14.98
C LEU A 195 -5.72 -15.57 -15.08
N ILE A 196 -4.42 -15.56 -15.39
CA ILE A 196 -3.60 -16.77 -15.46
C ILE A 196 -3.48 -17.44 -14.08
N ILE A 197 -3.23 -16.66 -13.02
CA ILE A 197 -3.13 -17.21 -11.65
C ILE A 197 -4.48 -17.79 -11.20
N THR A 198 -5.57 -17.06 -11.43
CA THR A 198 -6.92 -17.51 -11.08
C THR A 198 -7.32 -18.76 -11.86
N TYR A 199 -7.01 -18.82 -13.15
CA TYR A 199 -7.27 -19.99 -13.98
C TYR A 199 -6.39 -21.19 -13.57
N GLY A 200 -5.14 -20.96 -13.19
CA GLY A 200 -4.26 -21.99 -12.64
C GLY A 200 -4.81 -22.57 -11.33
N ASN A 201 -5.35 -21.73 -10.44
CA ASN A 201 -6.02 -22.21 -9.24
C ASN A 201 -7.26 -23.07 -9.58
N TYR A 202 -8.08 -22.64 -10.54
CA TYR A 202 -9.27 -23.39 -10.99
C TYR A 202 -8.92 -24.76 -11.60
N LEU A 203 -7.84 -24.84 -12.38
CA LEU A 203 -7.34 -26.11 -12.92
C LEU A 203 -6.75 -27.03 -11.85
N GLY A 204 -6.23 -26.47 -10.76
CA GLY A 204 -5.76 -27.26 -9.63
C GLY A 204 -6.90 -27.77 -8.72
N GLU A 205 -8.13 -27.31 -8.96
CA GLU A 205 -9.33 -27.66 -8.18
C GLU A 205 -10.16 -28.77 -8.84
N ASN A 206 -9.97 -28.99 -10.15
CA ASN A 206 -10.56 -30.09 -10.94
C ASN A 206 -9.54 -31.18 -11.26
#